data_AF-A0A7C5TKR4-F1
#
_entry.id   AF-A0A7C5TKR4-F1
#
_cell.length_a   1.000
_cell.length_b   1.000
_cell.length_c   1.000
_cell.angle_alpha   90.00
_cell.angle_beta   90.00
_cell.angle_gamma   90.00
#
_symmetry.space_group_name_H-M   'P 1'
#
loop_
_entity.id
_entity.type
_entity.pdbx_description
1 polymer ?
#
loop_
_entity_poly.entity_id
_entity_poly.type
_entity_poly.pdbx_seq_one_letter_code
_entity_poly.pdbx_strand_id
1 'polypeptide(L)'
;MLNSSFVQRLVEAGRWNTLFKFGRKQKIFDIGGVRIGGQPGELPTVLIGSIFHERQKIVKDRCLGIFDKIEAERLINIQEEMSNKTGVPCMLDVVGETSKALIKYIEFVASITNSPFLINGPNASVRVEAANYVREAGLQDRAVYNSINYTLNEVDRKIISGLQLNGRVTLKELAKSTGYTNMGG
;
A
#
# COMPACT_ATOMS: atom_id res chain seq x y z
N MET A 1 -15.92 8.70 36.48
CA MET A 1 -16.94 8.83 35.42
C MET A 1 -17.00 10.28 35.02
N LEU A 2 -16.64 10.62 33.78
CA LEU A 2 -16.75 12.00 33.30
C LEU A 2 -18.23 12.38 33.20
N ASN A 3 -18.58 13.55 33.74
CA ASN A 3 -19.94 14.03 33.87
C ASN A 3 -20.57 14.26 32.48
N SER A 4 -21.78 13.73 32.25
CA SER A 4 -22.46 13.71 30.94
C SER A 4 -22.62 15.11 30.33
N SER A 5 -22.70 16.15 31.15
CA SER A 5 -22.79 17.55 30.71
C SER A 5 -21.52 18.12 30.06
N PHE A 6 -20.34 17.53 30.28
CA PHE A 6 -19.09 17.99 29.65
C PHE A 6 -18.96 17.44 28.22
N VAL A 7 -19.33 16.17 28.04
CA VAL A 7 -19.36 15.52 26.73
C VAL A 7 -20.41 16.19 25.83
N GLN A 8 -21.59 16.48 26.36
CA GLN A 8 -22.68 17.16 25.62
C GLN A 8 -22.27 18.55 25.14
N ARG A 9 -21.60 19.34 25.99
CA ARG A 9 -21.10 20.69 25.65
C ARG A 9 -20.02 20.68 24.57
N LEU A 10 -19.18 19.65 24.54
CA LEU A 10 -18.19 19.50 23.47
C LEU A 10 -18.88 19.14 22.13
N VAL A 11 -19.96 18.35 22.16
CA VAL A 11 -20.75 17.97 20.97
C VAL A 11 -21.46 19.19 20.39
N GLU A 12 -22.11 19.98 21.24
CA GLU A 12 -22.84 21.20 20.85
C GLU A 12 -21.90 22.32 20.36
N ALA A 13 -20.67 22.39 20.85
CA ALA A 13 -19.69 23.40 20.44
C ALA A 13 -18.98 23.09 19.10
N GLY A 14 -19.30 21.97 18.44
CA GLY A 14 -18.60 21.53 17.22
C GLY A 14 -17.11 21.21 17.43
N ARG A 15 -16.66 21.09 18.70
CA ARG A 15 -15.25 20.95 19.11
C ARG A 15 -14.77 19.50 19.21
N TRP A 16 -15.46 18.54 18.61
CA TRP A 16 -14.93 17.18 18.42
C TRP A 16 -14.18 17.02 17.10
N ASN A 17 -14.30 17.97 16.17
CA ASN A 17 -13.49 17.96 14.96
C ASN A 17 -12.12 18.57 15.26
N THR A 18 -11.12 17.71 15.15
CA THR A 18 -9.67 17.98 15.12
C THR A 18 -8.94 18.13 16.45
N LEU A 19 -8.76 16.99 17.16
CA LEU A 19 -7.66 16.86 18.13
C LEU A 19 -6.29 17.03 17.43
N PHE A 20 -6.22 16.70 16.12
CA PHE A 20 -5.06 16.95 15.26
C PHE A 20 -5.52 17.43 13.89
N LYS A 21 -4.97 18.55 13.41
CA LYS A 21 -5.14 19.07 12.05
C LYS A 21 -3.80 19.53 11.54
N PHE A 22 -3.39 19.04 10.37
CA PHE A 22 -2.18 19.54 9.74
C PHE A 22 -2.44 20.93 9.15
N GLY A 23 -1.56 21.89 9.42
CA GLY A 23 -1.61 23.23 8.83
C GLY A 23 -1.34 23.24 7.32
N ARG A 24 -0.68 22.19 6.79
CA ARG A 24 -0.50 21.99 5.35
C ARG A 24 -1.70 21.27 4.74
N LYS A 25 -2.11 21.71 3.54
CA LYS A 25 -3.14 21.02 2.74
C LYS A 25 -2.68 19.59 2.46
N GLN A 26 -3.44 18.62 2.97
CA GLN A 26 -3.23 17.20 2.73
C GLN A 26 -3.74 16.84 1.33
N LYS A 27 -3.13 15.84 0.70
CA LYS A 27 -3.58 15.28 -0.58
C LYS A 27 -4.31 13.98 -0.32
N ILE A 28 -5.25 13.66 -1.19
CA ILE A 28 -5.89 12.36 -1.27
C ILE A 28 -5.52 11.75 -2.62
N PHE A 29 -5.08 10.50 -2.59
CA PHE A 29 -4.81 9.70 -3.77
C PHE A 29 -5.85 8.60 -3.89
N ASP A 30 -6.16 8.20 -5.11
CA ASP A 30 -6.97 7.02 -5.42
C ASP A 30 -6.05 6.00 -6.08
N ILE A 31 -6.02 4.79 -5.52
CA ILE A 31 -5.21 3.68 -6.02
C ILE A 31 -6.15 2.50 -6.10
N GLY A 32 -6.53 2.08 -7.31
CA GLY A 32 -7.46 0.97 -7.51
C GLY A 32 -8.79 1.09 -6.76
N GLY A 33 -9.31 2.31 -6.55
CA GLY A 33 -10.52 2.57 -5.77
C GLY A 33 -10.29 2.77 -4.27
N VAL A 34 -9.07 2.53 -3.77
CA VAL A 34 -8.71 2.81 -2.37
C VAL A 34 -8.17 4.22 -2.25
N ARG A 35 -8.87 5.04 -1.45
CA ARG A 35 -8.48 6.42 -1.18
C ARG A 35 -7.54 6.51 0.03
N ILE A 36 -6.40 7.19 -0.13
CA ILE A 36 -5.36 7.31 0.91
C ILE A 36 -4.95 8.78 1.08
N GLY A 37 -4.77 9.21 2.34
CA GLY A 37 -4.32 10.55 2.71
C GLY A 37 -5.42 11.36 3.39
N GLY A 38 -5.45 12.67 3.13
CA GLY A 38 -6.42 13.58 3.76
C GLY A 38 -6.04 14.00 5.19
N GLN A 39 -6.90 14.80 5.81
CA GLN A 39 -6.77 15.19 7.21
C GLN A 39 -7.12 14.02 8.14
N PRO A 40 -6.59 14.01 9.39
CA PRO A 40 -7.02 13.03 10.39
C PRO A 40 -8.55 13.02 10.55
N GLY A 41 -9.17 11.86 10.37
CA GLY A 41 -10.62 11.67 10.41
C GLY A 41 -11.36 11.89 9.08
N GLU A 42 -10.67 12.28 8.00
CA GLU A 42 -11.29 12.44 6.67
C GLU A 42 -11.49 11.11 5.93
N LEU A 43 -10.55 10.18 6.10
CA LEU A 43 -10.59 8.83 5.55
C LEU A 43 -10.21 7.80 6.62
N PRO A 44 -10.76 6.58 6.57
CA PRO A 44 -10.29 5.48 7.41
C PRO A 44 -8.82 5.16 7.11
N THR A 45 -8.09 4.68 8.11
CA THR A 45 -6.74 4.16 7.93
C THR A 45 -6.76 2.99 6.95
N VAL A 46 -5.84 2.97 5.98
CA VAL A 46 -5.66 1.81 5.10
C VAL A 46 -4.70 0.82 5.75
N LEU A 47 -5.08 -0.45 5.78
CA LEU A 47 -4.23 -1.54 6.28
C LEU A 47 -3.59 -2.30 5.11
N ILE A 48 -2.28 -2.56 5.20
CA ILE A 48 -1.52 -3.23 4.14
C ILE A 48 -0.97 -4.55 4.70
N GLY A 49 -1.52 -5.68 4.29
CA GLY A 49 -1.06 -7.00 4.71
C GLY A 49 0.04 -7.54 3.78
N SER A 50 1.18 -7.93 4.35
CA SER A 50 2.27 -8.53 3.59
C SER A 50 2.03 -9.99 3.25
N ILE A 51 2.33 -10.38 2.01
CA ILE A 51 2.24 -11.75 1.51
C ILE A 51 3.51 -12.14 0.73
N PHE A 52 3.86 -13.43 0.78
CA PHE A 52 5.04 -14.11 0.24
C PHE A 52 6.40 -13.72 0.85
N HIS A 53 6.40 -13.10 2.04
CA HIS A 53 7.62 -12.74 2.75
C HIS A 53 8.43 -13.95 3.27
N GLU A 54 9.70 -13.72 3.62
CA GLU A 54 10.75 -14.74 3.91
C GLU A 54 10.36 -15.93 4.79
N ARG A 55 9.45 -15.73 5.73
CA ARG A 55 9.09 -16.74 6.75
C ARG A 55 7.65 -17.23 6.60
N GLN A 56 6.97 -16.85 5.54
CA GLN A 56 5.61 -17.27 5.33
C GLN A 56 5.58 -18.70 4.84
N LYS A 57 5.00 -19.61 5.65
CA LYS A 57 4.98 -21.06 5.41
C LYS A 57 4.33 -21.47 4.08
N ILE A 58 3.57 -20.57 3.46
CA ILE A 58 2.92 -20.81 2.16
C ILE A 58 3.92 -20.83 1.01
N VAL A 59 5.11 -20.24 1.16
CA VAL A 59 6.14 -20.19 0.11
C VAL A 59 7.03 -21.42 0.20
N LYS A 60 7.07 -22.19 -0.88
CA LYS A 60 7.85 -23.43 -1.01
C LYS A 60 9.21 -23.17 -1.67
N ASP A 61 9.27 -22.23 -2.60
CA ASP A 61 10.50 -21.76 -3.24
C ASP A 61 10.43 -20.26 -3.52
N ARG A 62 11.32 -19.50 -2.88
CA ARG A 62 11.37 -18.03 -2.93
C ARG A 62 12.07 -17.49 -4.18
N CYS A 63 12.92 -18.30 -4.81
CA CYS A 63 13.62 -17.93 -6.04
C CYS A 63 12.74 -18.16 -7.27
N LEU A 64 11.97 -19.25 -7.26
CA LEU A 64 11.12 -19.66 -8.38
C LEU A 64 9.67 -19.18 -8.27
N GLY A 65 9.27 -18.60 -7.13
CA GLY A 65 7.90 -18.17 -6.88
C GLY A 65 6.93 -19.36 -6.76
N ILE A 66 7.34 -20.42 -6.07
CA ILE A 66 6.47 -21.59 -5.82
C ILE A 66 5.85 -21.43 -4.44
N PHE A 67 4.53 -21.51 -4.37
CA PHE A 67 3.76 -21.29 -3.15
C PHE A 67 2.46 -22.09 -3.18
N ASP A 68 1.81 -22.18 -2.02
CA ASP A 68 0.47 -22.73 -1.87
C ASP A 68 -0.58 -21.70 -2.28
N LYS A 69 -1.19 -21.91 -3.45
CA LYS A 69 -2.20 -21.00 -4.00
C LYS A 69 -3.48 -20.97 -3.16
N ILE A 70 -3.91 -22.12 -2.62
CA ILE A 70 -5.14 -22.24 -1.84
C ILE A 70 -4.99 -21.45 -0.55
N GLU A 71 -3.87 -21.63 0.14
CA GLU A 71 -3.62 -20.91 1.39
C GLU A 71 -3.38 -19.41 1.15
N ALA A 72 -2.72 -19.03 0.05
CA ALA A 72 -2.55 -17.63 -0.33
C ALA A 72 -3.90 -16.94 -0.60
N GLU A 73 -4.78 -17.58 -1.37
CA GLU A 73 -6.14 -17.09 -1.64
C GLU A 73 -6.95 -16.96 -0.34
N ARG A 74 -6.88 -17.96 0.55
CA ARG A 74 -7.55 -17.93 1.86
C ARG A 74 -7.11 -16.71 2.69
N LEU A 75 -5.81 -16.41 2.73
CA LEU A 75 -5.28 -15.26 3.48
C LEU A 75 -5.75 -13.92 2.89
N ILE A 76 -5.76 -13.81 1.56
CA ILE A 76 -6.25 -12.61 0.86
C ILE A 76 -7.75 -12.41 1.13
N ASN A 77 -8.55 -13.47 1.02
CA ASN A 77 -9.99 -13.42 1.29
C ASN A 77 -10.30 -13.00 2.73
N ILE A 78 -9.50 -13.44 3.71
CA ILE A 78 -9.66 -13.01 5.11
C ILE A 78 -9.44 -11.50 5.24
N GLN A 79 -8.42 -10.95 4.59
CA GLN A 79 -8.18 -9.50 4.63
C GLN A 79 -9.36 -8.73 4.02
N GLU A 80 -9.86 -9.17 2.86
CA GLU A 80 -10.99 -8.54 2.19
C GLU A 80 -12.29 -8.66 2.98
N GLU A 81 -12.55 -9.84 3.56
CA GLU A 81 -13.71 -10.05 4.44
C GLU A 81 -13.66 -9.11 5.65
N MET A 82 -12.48 -8.94 6.26
CA MET A 82 -12.31 -8.00 7.37
C MET A 82 -12.46 -6.55 6.93
N SER A 83 -11.94 -6.18 5.76
CA SER A 83 -12.14 -4.87 5.15
C SER A 83 -13.64 -4.58 4.95
N ASN A 84 -14.38 -5.54 4.38
CA ASN A 84 -15.82 -5.41 4.15
C ASN A 84 -16.62 -5.29 5.45
N LYS A 85 -16.28 -6.07 6.48
CA LYS A 85 -16.97 -6.04 7.78
C LYS A 85 -16.73 -4.76 8.57
N THR A 86 -15.54 -4.18 8.45
CA THR A 86 -15.12 -3.05 9.29
C THR A 86 -15.19 -1.69 8.58
N GLY A 87 -15.27 -1.69 7.25
CA GLY A 87 -15.15 -0.48 6.43
C GLY A 87 -13.71 0.06 6.37
N VAL A 88 -12.72 -0.66 6.91
CA VAL A 88 -11.30 -0.30 6.88
C VAL A 88 -10.70 -0.79 5.56
N PRO A 89 -10.33 0.09 4.62
CA PRO A 89 -9.81 -0.33 3.32
C PRO A 89 -8.49 -1.09 3.46
N CYS A 90 -8.20 -1.96 2.50
CA CYS A 90 -6.98 -2.74 2.51
C CYS A 90 -6.21 -2.71 1.20
N MET A 91 -4.92 -3.02 1.29
CA MET A 91 -4.03 -3.28 0.16
C MET A 91 -3.15 -4.49 0.51
N LEU A 92 -2.41 -5.00 -0.48
CA LEU A 92 -1.45 -6.07 -0.28
C LEU A 92 -0.01 -5.57 -0.41
N ASP A 93 0.89 -6.03 0.44
CA ASP A 93 2.34 -5.85 0.25
C ASP A 93 2.92 -7.15 -0.31
N VAL A 94 3.14 -7.18 -1.63
CA VAL A 94 3.56 -8.38 -2.35
C VAL A 94 5.08 -8.43 -2.36
N VAL A 95 5.63 -9.34 -1.57
CA VAL A 95 7.07 -9.44 -1.31
C VAL A 95 7.69 -10.54 -2.17
N GLY A 96 8.74 -10.22 -2.94
CA GLY A 96 9.46 -11.19 -3.75
C GLY A 96 10.97 -10.98 -3.72
N GLU A 97 11.72 -12.07 -3.58
CA GLU A 97 13.19 -12.03 -3.50
C GLU A 97 13.85 -11.86 -4.87
N THR A 98 13.27 -12.47 -5.89
CA THR A 98 13.69 -12.37 -7.29
C THR A 98 12.59 -11.73 -8.12
N SER A 99 12.94 -11.14 -9.26
CA SER A 99 11.95 -10.60 -10.22
C SER A 99 10.99 -11.68 -10.70
N LYS A 100 11.50 -12.86 -11.02
CA LYS A 100 10.71 -14.04 -11.41
C LYS A 100 9.66 -14.41 -10.35
N ALA A 101 10.05 -14.46 -9.08
CA ALA A 101 9.12 -14.78 -8.00
C ALA A 101 8.10 -13.67 -7.80
N LEU A 102 8.55 -12.41 -7.75
CA LEU A 102 7.68 -11.25 -7.56
C LEU A 102 6.63 -11.12 -8.67
N ILE A 103 7.02 -11.31 -9.94
CA ILE A 103 6.10 -11.28 -11.08
C ILE A 103 5.04 -12.38 -10.95
N LYS A 104 5.42 -13.62 -10.63
CA LYS A 104 4.47 -14.71 -10.40
C LYS A 104 3.50 -14.44 -9.26
N TYR A 105 3.98 -13.81 -8.19
CA TYR A 105 3.13 -13.43 -7.07
C TYR A 105 2.13 -12.34 -7.47
N ILE A 106 2.58 -11.34 -8.24
CA ILE A 106 1.70 -10.28 -8.77
C ILE A 106 0.66 -10.86 -9.74
N GLU A 107 1.06 -11.73 -10.66
CA GLU A 107 0.16 -12.48 -11.57
C GLU A 107 -0.96 -13.16 -10.78
N PHE A 108 -0.58 -13.90 -9.74
CA PHE A 108 -1.54 -14.60 -8.91
C PHE A 108 -2.47 -13.64 -8.16
N VAL A 109 -1.92 -12.63 -7.48
CA VAL A 109 -2.70 -11.62 -6.75
C VAL A 109 -3.70 -10.93 -7.68
N ALA A 110 -3.25 -10.49 -8.85
CA ALA A 110 -4.11 -9.83 -9.84
C ALA A 110 -5.23 -10.73 -10.37
N SER A 111 -5.02 -12.05 -10.38
CA SER A 111 -6.02 -13.03 -10.87
C SER A 111 -7.15 -13.32 -9.87
N ILE A 112 -6.95 -13.07 -8.57
CA ILE A 112 -7.92 -13.45 -7.53
C ILE A 112 -8.55 -12.27 -6.79
N THR A 113 -7.93 -11.09 -6.82
CA THR A 113 -8.41 -9.92 -6.08
C THR A 113 -8.34 -8.65 -6.91
N ASN A 114 -9.25 -7.70 -6.60
CA ASN A 114 -9.22 -6.32 -7.09
C ASN A 114 -8.51 -5.33 -6.15
N SER A 115 -8.04 -5.79 -4.99
CA SER A 115 -7.31 -4.98 -4.02
C SER A 115 -6.01 -4.41 -4.62
N PRO A 116 -5.67 -3.14 -4.35
CA PRO A 116 -4.37 -2.59 -4.75
C PRO A 116 -3.22 -3.30 -4.06
N PHE A 117 -2.02 -3.22 -4.65
CA PHE A 117 -0.85 -3.91 -4.13
C PHE A 117 0.44 -3.11 -4.27
N LEU A 118 1.40 -3.39 -3.39
CA LEU A 118 2.74 -2.85 -3.41
C LEU A 118 3.68 -3.85 -4.08
N ILE A 119 4.54 -3.36 -4.98
CA ILE A 119 5.64 -4.09 -5.61
C ILE A 119 6.83 -4.02 -4.65
N ASN A 120 7.06 -5.06 -3.85
CA ASN A 120 8.09 -5.07 -2.81
C ASN A 120 9.17 -6.12 -3.12
N GLY A 121 10.38 -5.63 -3.42
CA GLY A 121 11.54 -6.46 -3.68
C GLY A 121 12.80 -5.89 -3.02
N PRO A 122 13.83 -6.71 -2.76
CA PRO A 122 14.98 -6.33 -1.95
C PRO A 122 15.85 -5.23 -2.58
N ASN A 123 15.88 -5.14 -3.91
CA ASN A 123 16.68 -4.18 -4.66
C ASN A 123 15.89 -3.56 -5.82
N ALA A 124 16.43 -2.48 -6.39
CA ALA A 124 15.73 -1.73 -7.44
C ALA A 124 15.54 -2.55 -8.72
N SER A 125 16.52 -3.37 -9.13
CA SER A 125 16.41 -4.18 -10.34
C SER A 125 15.24 -5.17 -10.28
N VAL A 126 15.05 -5.86 -9.15
CA VAL A 126 13.90 -6.77 -8.95
C VAL A 126 12.58 -6.03 -9.08
N ARG A 127 12.47 -4.85 -8.46
CA ARG A 127 11.25 -4.04 -8.48
C ARG A 127 10.96 -3.41 -9.85
N VAL A 128 12.00 -2.95 -10.54
CA VAL A 128 11.90 -2.40 -11.90
C VAL A 128 11.37 -3.43 -12.88
N GLU A 129 11.90 -4.66 -12.84
CA GLU A 129 11.45 -5.73 -13.72
C GLU A 129 9.99 -6.10 -13.45
N ALA A 130 9.60 -6.24 -12.18
CA ALA A 130 8.21 -6.46 -11.81
C ALA A 130 7.28 -5.30 -12.19
N ALA A 131 7.76 -4.06 -12.12
CA ALA A 131 6.98 -2.89 -12.49
C ALA A 131 6.82 -2.73 -14.02
N ASN A 132 7.81 -3.17 -14.81
CA ASN A 132 7.65 -3.31 -16.26
C ASN A 132 6.54 -4.32 -16.59
N TYR A 133 6.54 -5.47 -15.93
CA TYR A 133 5.45 -6.46 -16.07
C TYR A 133 4.09 -5.86 -15.70
N VAL A 134 3.98 -5.15 -14.57
CA VAL A 134 2.74 -4.47 -14.17
C VAL A 134 2.23 -3.50 -15.24
N ARG A 135 3.12 -2.76 -15.89
CA ARG A 135 2.78 -1.89 -17.03
C ARG A 135 2.28 -2.69 -18.22
N GLU A 136 2.98 -3.74 -18.61
CA GLU A 136 2.62 -4.60 -19.74
C GLU A 136 1.29 -5.33 -19.51
N ALA A 137 1.00 -5.72 -18.28
CA ALA A 137 -0.24 -6.36 -17.86
C ALA A 137 -1.41 -5.39 -17.63
N GLY A 138 -1.20 -4.07 -17.75
CA GLY A 138 -2.25 -3.06 -17.52
C GLY A 138 -2.71 -2.94 -16.07
N LEU A 139 -1.86 -3.29 -15.10
CA LEU A 139 -2.17 -3.29 -13.65
C LEU A 139 -1.78 -1.98 -12.95
N GLN A 140 -1.42 -0.96 -13.73
CA GLN A 140 -0.81 0.29 -13.28
C GLN A 140 -1.66 1.07 -12.27
N ASP A 141 -2.98 1.06 -12.44
CA ASP A 141 -3.92 1.82 -11.59
C ASP A 141 -4.01 1.27 -10.16
N ARG A 142 -3.55 0.03 -9.96
CA ARG A 142 -3.65 -0.71 -8.69
C ARG A 142 -2.31 -0.97 -8.02
N ALA A 143 -1.20 -0.56 -8.63
CA ALA A 143 0.14 -0.90 -8.19
C ALA A 143 0.87 0.31 -7.57
N VAL A 144 1.57 0.05 -6.46
CA VAL A 144 2.43 1.03 -5.77
C VAL A 144 3.86 0.50 -5.72
N TYR A 145 4.84 1.30 -6.15
CA TYR A 145 6.25 0.90 -6.09
C TYR A 145 6.83 1.05 -4.66
N ASN A 146 7.27 -0.05 -4.05
CA ASN A 146 7.77 -0.10 -2.66
C ASN A 146 9.23 -0.62 -2.57
N SER A 147 10.25 0.14 -2.14
CA SER A 147 10.26 1.54 -1.69
C SER A 147 11.20 2.40 -2.53
N ILE A 148 11.03 3.72 -2.41
CA ILE A 148 12.05 4.69 -2.81
C ILE A 148 12.87 5.08 -1.59
N ASN A 149 14.09 4.55 -1.45
CA ASN A 149 15.04 4.92 -0.39
C ASN A 149 16.22 5.74 -0.97
N TYR A 150 17.17 6.12 -0.10
CA TYR A 150 18.33 6.94 -0.47
C TYR A 150 19.32 6.23 -1.41
N THR A 151 19.22 4.91 -1.56
CA THR A 151 20.09 4.14 -2.47
C THR A 151 19.55 4.09 -3.91
N LEU A 152 18.39 4.69 -4.21
CA LEU A 152 17.95 4.85 -5.60
C LEU A 152 18.82 5.86 -6.35
N ASN A 153 19.51 5.33 -7.36
CA ASN A 153 20.26 6.12 -8.33
C ASN A 153 19.30 6.84 -9.31
N GLU A 154 19.84 7.76 -10.11
CA GLU A 154 19.06 8.50 -11.11
C GLU A 154 18.45 7.62 -12.20
N VAL A 155 19.07 6.48 -12.50
CA VAL A 155 18.59 5.52 -13.51
C VAL A 155 17.28 4.90 -13.05
N ASP A 156 17.22 4.43 -11.79
CA ASP A 156 16.02 3.87 -11.19
C ASP A 156 14.88 4.90 -11.16
N ARG A 157 15.18 6.18 -10.90
CA ARG A 157 14.17 7.25 -10.93
C ARG A 157 13.61 7.49 -12.32
N LYS A 158 14.46 7.50 -13.36
CA LYS A 158 14.01 7.64 -14.75
C LYS A 158 13.12 6.48 -15.16
N ILE A 159 13.50 5.26 -14.79
CA ILE A 159 12.69 4.07 -15.08
C ILE A 159 11.33 4.16 -14.37
N ILE A 160 11.30 4.46 -13.07
CA ILE A 160 10.06 4.65 -12.31
C ILE A 160 9.19 5.75 -12.94
N SER A 161 9.79 6.87 -13.36
CA SER A 161 9.05 7.96 -14.01
C SER A 161 8.51 7.58 -15.39
N GLY A 162 9.19 6.71 -16.13
CA GLY A 162 8.81 6.24 -17.46
C GLY A 162 7.81 5.08 -17.46
N LEU A 163 7.57 4.44 -16.30
CA LEU A 163 6.62 3.33 -16.17
C LEU A 163 5.15 3.78 -16.24
N GLN A 164 4.87 5.08 -16.17
CA GLN A 164 3.50 5.65 -16.26
C GLN A 164 2.49 4.86 -15.42
N LEU A 165 2.87 4.46 -14.19
CA LEU A 165 1.94 3.87 -13.24
C LEU A 165 0.93 4.98 -12.92
N ASN A 166 -0.32 4.83 -13.33
CA ASN A 166 -1.33 5.90 -13.36
C ASN A 166 -1.81 6.36 -11.97
N GLY A 167 -1.26 5.81 -10.89
CA GLY A 167 -1.16 6.51 -9.60
C GLY A 167 0.27 7.05 -9.44
N ARG A 168 0.46 8.37 -9.54
CA ARG A 168 1.72 9.10 -9.24
C ARG A 168 2.09 9.03 -7.75
N VAL A 169 2.21 7.83 -7.23
CA VAL A 169 2.21 7.57 -5.80
C VAL A 169 3.19 6.47 -5.48
N THR A 170 4.42 6.88 -5.30
CA THR A 170 5.44 6.12 -4.60
C THR A 170 5.14 6.17 -3.09
N LEU A 171 5.59 5.20 -2.29
CA LEU A 171 5.46 5.30 -0.83
C LEU A 171 6.07 6.58 -0.25
N LYS A 172 7.10 7.12 -0.90
CA LYS A 172 7.71 8.40 -0.55
C LYS A 172 6.76 9.57 -0.79
N GLU A 173 5.96 9.54 -1.85
CA GLU A 173 4.93 10.54 -2.11
C GLU A 173 3.75 10.42 -1.14
N LEU A 174 3.35 9.19 -0.77
CA LEU A 174 2.39 8.95 0.32
C LEU A 174 2.89 9.56 1.64
N ALA A 175 4.11 9.22 2.05
CA ALA A 175 4.71 9.72 3.29
C ALA A 175 4.86 11.25 3.29
N LYS A 176 5.30 11.85 2.17
CA LYS A 176 5.38 13.32 2.06
C LYS A 176 4.02 13.99 2.16
N SER A 177 2.98 13.35 1.63
CA SER A 177 1.63 13.93 1.59
C SER A 177 0.96 13.99 2.96
N THR A 178 1.33 13.07 3.86
CA THR A 178 0.83 12.96 5.24
C THR A 178 1.61 13.82 6.24
N GLY A 179 2.53 14.67 5.76
CA GLY A 179 3.35 15.52 6.62
C GLY A 179 4.58 14.84 7.23
N TYR A 180 4.85 13.56 6.90
CA TYR A 180 6.11 12.89 7.23
C TYR A 180 7.23 13.39 6.31
N THR A 181 7.72 14.60 6.59
CA THR A 181 8.99 15.08 6.03
C THR A 181 9.91 15.41 7.20
N ASN A 182 10.91 14.55 7.39
CA ASN A 182 12.04 14.68 8.31
C ASN A 182 11.73 14.44 9.79
N MET A 183 11.90 13.19 10.23
CA MET A 183 12.60 12.90 11.47
C MET A 183 14.00 12.46 11.05
N GLY A 184 14.99 13.33 11.31
CA GLY A 184 16.37 13.16 10.89
C GLY A 184 17.08 11.98 11.57
N GLY A 185 18.19 11.60 10.95
CA GLY A 185 19.11 10.53 11.36
C GLY A 185 19.84 10.01 10.13
#